data_AF-G0M946-F1
#
_entry.id   AF-G0M946-F1
#
_cell.length_a   1.000
_cell.length_b   1.000
_cell.length_c   1.000
_cell.angle_alpha   90.00
_cell.angle_beta   90.00
_cell.angle_gamma   90.00
#
_symmetry.space_group_name_H-M   'P 1'
#
loop_
_entity.id
_entity.type
_entity.pdbx_description
1 polymer ?
#
loop_
_entity_poly.entity_id
_entity_poly.type
_entity_poly.pdbx_seq_one_letter_code
_entity_poly.pdbx_strand_id
1 'polypeptide(L)'
;MGNEQSNGSHYRHPEPIEEDPRMRRLGENHRREKEELQRAFKEERRETQLKLENAINEGKRNIERLENEKKKTEQKRETELRKYENEKKEMEEKYGRTVGQLRTSEKNLRKQLIEQKKSQMEMERRHYAELLDKQCVELEKERERIATVAIMKEYLKIMNTSYEAKVSLKMIKLYCLEDWSESFKAKIKFELDNLSAFREKFRDQFERFPQFLLDEPNANRNTVDACRGFISLVKDTMDHETMLGICGVLPAALEDGNQSAIKSFGADAEVLASELSNIKNGSKLQIENKDLKELTAPSTQEVFIDFLKESLFQTKTVILLIIIAWILCFCR
;
A
#
# COMPACT_ATOMS: atom_id res chain seq x y z
N MET A 1 5.50 64.45 124.37
CA MET A 1 6.66 65.13 124.98
C MET A 1 7.05 66.28 124.05
N GLY A 2 7.26 67.49 124.60
CA GLY A 2 7.73 68.72 123.93
C GLY A 2 6.65 69.45 123.13
N ASN A 3 6.05 70.58 123.50
CA ASN A 3 6.46 71.76 124.30
C ASN A 3 7.58 72.60 123.65
N GLU A 4 7.20 73.72 123.04
CA GLU A 4 7.93 74.98 122.82
C GLU A 4 6.85 75.99 122.34
N GLN A 5 6.36 76.97 123.11
CA GLN A 5 6.99 78.23 123.59
C GLN A 5 7.81 78.93 122.49
N SER A 6 7.85 80.24 122.30
CA SER A 6 7.25 81.45 122.88
C SER A 6 7.87 82.60 122.05
N ASN A 7 7.17 83.74 121.97
CA ASN A 7 7.62 85.13 121.73
C ASN A 7 6.70 85.77 120.67
N GLY A 8 5.98 86.86 120.93
CA GLY A 8 6.19 87.91 121.92
C GLY A 8 6.39 89.22 121.17
N SER A 9 5.34 90.03 121.06
CA SER A 9 5.43 91.48 120.82
C SER A 9 4.09 92.13 121.21
N HIS A 10 4.21 93.18 122.01
CA HIS A 10 3.16 93.81 122.82
C HIS A 10 2.93 95.26 122.34
N TYR A 11 1.70 95.75 122.54
CA TYR A 11 1.18 97.12 122.30
C TYR A 11 0.94 97.54 120.83
N ARG A 12 -0.22 98.09 120.46
CA ARG A 12 -1.13 99.02 121.19
C ARG A 12 -2.60 98.62 121.00
N HIS A 13 -3.41 98.93 122.00
CA HIS A 13 -4.82 99.24 121.84
C HIS A 13 -4.97 100.53 121.02
N PRO A 14 -5.82 100.54 119.98
CA PRO A 14 -6.59 101.71 119.62
C PRO A 14 -8.05 101.52 120.04
N GLU A 15 -8.67 102.65 120.26
CA GLU A 15 -10.02 102.93 120.77
C GLU A 15 -11.15 102.18 120.04
N PRO A 16 -12.35 102.05 120.65
CA PRO A 16 -13.53 101.50 119.99
C PRO A 16 -13.98 102.46 118.88
N ILE A 17 -13.65 102.11 117.63
CA ILE A 17 -14.12 102.81 116.43
C ILE A 17 -15.56 102.37 116.15
N GLU A 18 -16.47 103.34 116.17
CA GLU A 18 -17.86 103.19 115.70
C GLU A 18 -17.89 102.44 114.35
N GLU A 19 -18.59 101.30 114.30
CA GLU A 19 -18.78 100.52 113.08
C GLU A 19 -19.54 101.36 112.03
N ASP A 20 -18.79 101.86 111.04
CA ASP A 20 -19.33 102.48 109.83
C ASP A 20 -20.41 101.55 109.22
N PRO A 21 -21.66 102.02 109.04
CA PRO A 21 -22.75 101.27 108.40
C PRO A 21 -22.40 100.70 107.01
N ARG A 22 -21.33 101.19 106.35
CA ARG A 22 -20.78 100.62 105.11
C ARG A 22 -20.01 99.32 105.35
N MET A 23 -19.26 99.18 106.45
CA MET A 23 -18.45 98.00 106.75
C MET A 23 -19.29 96.77 107.10
N ARG A 24 -20.42 96.96 107.80
CA ARG A 24 -21.38 95.88 108.09
C ARG A 24 -22.05 95.36 106.80
N ARG A 25 -22.42 96.26 105.87
CA ARG A 25 -22.93 95.87 104.54
C ARG A 25 -21.85 95.17 103.69
N LEU A 26 -20.59 95.58 103.80
CA LEU A 26 -19.48 94.95 103.07
C LEU A 26 -19.23 93.52 103.55
N GLY A 27 -19.22 93.27 104.86
CA GLY A 27 -19.06 91.93 105.43
C GLY A 27 -20.21 90.98 105.10
N GLU A 28 -21.44 91.51 105.07
CA GLU A 28 -22.64 90.75 104.74
C GLU A 28 -22.79 90.48 103.23
N ASN A 29 -22.27 91.39 102.39
CA ASN A 29 -22.10 91.17 100.95
C ASN A 29 -21.01 90.14 100.67
N HIS A 30 -19.86 90.23 101.34
CA HIS A 30 -18.76 89.26 101.17
C HIS A 30 -19.17 87.84 101.61
N ARG A 31 -19.96 87.72 102.69
CA ARG A 31 -20.51 86.42 103.11
C ARG A 31 -21.49 85.87 102.07
N ARG A 32 -22.38 86.70 101.53
CA ARG A 32 -23.30 86.30 100.44
C ARG A 32 -22.55 85.88 99.19
N GLU A 33 -21.56 86.65 98.74
CA GLU A 33 -20.70 86.29 97.60
C GLU A 33 -19.97 84.97 97.83
N LYS A 34 -19.44 84.75 99.04
CA LYS A 34 -18.76 83.49 99.39
C LYS A 34 -19.72 82.29 99.39
N GLU A 35 -20.94 82.47 99.89
CA GLU A 35 -21.99 81.45 99.89
C GLU A 35 -22.54 81.17 98.48
N GLU A 36 -22.64 82.19 97.63
CA GLU A 36 -23.01 82.08 96.22
C GLU A 36 -21.92 81.38 95.41
N LEU A 37 -20.66 81.75 95.62
CA LEU A 37 -19.51 81.11 94.98
C LEU A 37 -19.36 79.64 95.41
N GLN A 38 -19.59 79.33 96.70
CA GLN A 38 -19.62 77.94 97.17
C GLN A 38 -20.79 77.15 96.59
N ARG A 39 -21.97 77.76 96.42
CA ARG A 39 -23.10 77.12 95.74
C ARG A 39 -22.82 76.90 94.26
N ALA A 40 -22.30 77.90 93.56
CA ALA A 40 -21.91 77.81 92.15
C ALA A 40 -20.85 76.73 91.93
N PHE A 41 -19.81 76.69 92.77
CA PHE A 41 -18.77 75.66 92.69
C PHE A 41 -19.29 74.24 92.98
N LYS A 42 -20.21 74.10 93.95
CA LYS A 42 -20.87 72.81 94.21
C LYS A 42 -21.75 72.37 93.05
N GLU A 43 -22.47 73.30 92.42
CA GLU A 43 -23.33 73.02 91.27
C GLU A 43 -22.48 72.66 90.03
N GLU A 44 -21.44 73.44 89.73
CA GLU A 44 -20.51 73.17 88.63
C GLU A 44 -19.78 71.83 88.82
N ARG A 45 -19.38 71.51 90.06
CA ARG A 45 -18.79 70.20 90.39
C ARG A 45 -19.78 69.07 90.15
N ARG A 46 -21.04 69.24 90.57
CA ARG A 46 -22.11 68.25 90.35
C ARG A 46 -22.41 68.08 88.86
N GLU A 47 -22.51 69.17 88.11
CA GLU A 47 -22.76 69.17 86.66
C GLU A 47 -21.61 68.51 85.90
N THR A 48 -20.36 68.84 86.25
CA THR A 48 -19.16 68.23 85.67
C THR A 48 -19.08 66.74 85.98
N GLN A 49 -19.42 66.35 87.21
CA GLN A 49 -19.45 64.95 87.61
C GLN A 49 -20.55 64.17 86.88
N LEU A 50 -21.73 64.77 86.68
CA LEU A 50 -22.80 64.19 85.87
C LEU A 50 -22.41 64.05 84.39
N LYS A 51 -21.75 65.08 83.81
CA LYS A 51 -21.22 65.03 82.43
C LYS A 51 -20.16 63.95 82.28
N LEU A 52 -19.27 63.82 83.26
CA LEU A 52 -18.24 62.78 83.28
C LEU A 52 -18.86 61.38 83.38
N GLU A 53 -19.83 61.19 84.28
CA GLU A 53 -20.53 59.91 84.44
C GLU A 53 -21.30 59.53 83.18
N ASN A 54 -21.98 60.49 82.55
CA ASN A 54 -22.66 60.28 81.27
C ASN A 54 -21.68 59.91 80.15
N ALA A 55 -20.54 60.62 80.03
CA ALA A 55 -19.52 60.32 79.05
C ALA A 55 -18.86 58.94 79.28
N ILE A 56 -18.64 58.55 80.53
CA ILE A 56 -18.13 57.21 80.89
C ILE A 56 -19.16 56.14 80.49
N ASN A 57 -20.44 56.35 80.81
CA ASN A 57 -21.50 55.40 80.48
C ASN A 57 -21.73 55.29 78.97
N GLU A 58 -21.65 56.39 78.23
CA GLU A 58 -21.70 56.41 76.77
C GLU A 58 -20.47 55.71 76.16
N GLY A 59 -19.27 55.97 76.69
CA GLY A 59 -18.05 55.28 76.29
C GLY A 59 -18.14 53.77 76.48
N LYS A 60 -18.65 53.32 77.64
CA LYS A 60 -18.89 51.89 77.92
C LYS A 60 -19.86 51.27 76.91
N ARG A 61 -21.00 51.92 76.63
CA ARG A 61 -21.97 51.43 75.64
C ARG A 61 -21.38 51.36 74.23
N ASN A 62 -20.57 52.35 73.84
CA ASN A 62 -19.91 52.36 72.54
C ASN A 62 -18.86 51.25 72.42
N ILE A 63 -18.07 51.01 73.48
CA ILE A 63 -17.11 49.89 73.52
C ILE A 63 -17.84 48.55 73.38
N GLU A 64 -18.91 48.33 74.16
CA GLU A 64 -19.70 47.09 74.09
C GLU A 64 -20.32 46.88 72.69
N ARG A 65 -20.81 47.95 72.04
CA ARG A 65 -21.31 47.86 70.66
C ARG A 65 -20.20 47.45 69.69
N LEU A 66 -19.03 48.10 69.77
CA LEU A 66 -17.89 47.82 68.89
C LEU A 66 -17.34 46.41 69.09
N GLU A 67 -17.29 45.92 70.33
CA GLU A 67 -16.89 44.53 70.64
C GLU A 67 -17.87 43.52 70.04
N ASN A 68 -19.17 43.78 70.14
CA ASN A 68 -20.19 42.93 69.52
C ASN A 68 -20.12 42.95 67.98
N GLU A 69 -19.87 44.11 67.36
CA GLU A 69 -19.68 44.23 65.92
C GLU A 69 -18.40 43.53 65.44
N LYS A 70 -17.29 43.69 66.19
CA LYS A 70 -16.04 42.99 65.94
C LYS A 70 -16.25 41.48 65.99
N LYS A 71 -16.90 40.96 67.04
CA LYS A 71 -17.19 39.54 67.20
C LYS A 71 -18.07 38.99 66.06
N LYS A 72 -19.11 39.72 65.65
CA LYS A 72 -19.95 39.36 64.49
C LYS A 72 -19.14 39.31 63.19
N THR A 73 -18.23 40.27 63.00
CA THR A 73 -17.39 40.36 61.81
C THR A 73 -16.37 39.21 61.77
N GLU A 74 -15.75 38.89 62.91
CA GLU A 74 -14.83 37.76 63.06
C GLU A 74 -15.53 36.43 62.77
N GLN A 75 -16.73 36.22 63.32
CA GLN A 75 -17.53 35.01 63.04
C GLN A 75 -17.90 34.87 61.56
N LYS A 76 -18.28 35.97 60.90
CA LYS A 76 -18.55 35.98 59.45
C LYS A 76 -17.31 35.60 58.65
N ARG A 77 -16.17 36.22 58.94
CA ARG A 77 -14.89 35.91 58.28
C ARG A 77 -14.48 34.45 58.47
N GLU A 78 -14.63 33.90 59.68
CA GLU A 78 -14.31 32.51 59.96
C GLU A 78 -15.22 31.55 59.17
N THR A 79 -16.50 31.87 59.05
CA THR A 79 -17.46 31.08 58.27
C THR A 79 -17.12 31.10 56.77
N GLU A 80 -16.82 32.28 56.23
CA GLU A 80 -16.40 32.44 54.82
C GLU A 80 -15.08 31.73 54.53
N LEU A 81 -14.10 31.82 55.44
CA LEU A 81 -12.82 31.14 55.30
C LEU A 81 -12.99 29.63 55.26
N ARG A 82 -13.78 29.05 56.17
CA ARG A 82 -14.10 27.61 56.17
C ARG A 82 -14.79 27.18 54.87
N LYS A 83 -15.71 28.01 54.36
CA LYS A 83 -16.39 27.73 53.09
C LYS A 83 -15.39 27.71 51.93
N TYR A 84 -14.52 28.71 51.86
CA TYR A 84 -13.48 28.80 50.84
C TYR A 84 -12.49 27.63 50.91
N GLU A 85 -12.05 27.24 52.11
CA GLU A 85 -11.18 26.09 52.31
C GLU A 85 -11.82 24.78 51.84
N ASN A 86 -13.10 24.58 52.13
CA ASN A 86 -13.85 23.41 51.66
C ASN A 86 -14.01 23.42 50.14
N GLU A 87 -14.42 24.53 49.54
CA GLU A 87 -14.55 24.67 48.08
C GLU A 87 -13.21 24.42 47.37
N LYS A 88 -12.11 24.95 47.93
CA LYS A 88 -10.76 24.70 47.43
C LYS A 88 -10.40 23.22 47.48
N LYS A 89 -10.65 22.55 48.61
CA LYS A 89 -10.38 21.12 48.76
C LYS A 89 -11.19 20.27 47.78
N GLU A 90 -12.48 20.56 47.63
CA GLU A 90 -13.34 19.87 46.66
C GLU A 90 -12.85 20.06 45.21
N MET A 91 -12.40 21.27 44.87
CA MET A 91 -11.82 21.57 43.56
C MET A 91 -10.52 20.80 43.32
N GLU A 92 -9.62 20.76 44.31
CA GLU A 92 -8.37 20.00 44.24
C GLU A 92 -8.63 18.49 44.05
N GLU A 93 -9.57 17.93 44.79
CA GLU A 93 -9.96 16.52 44.64
C GLU A 93 -10.57 16.24 43.26
N LYS A 94 -11.47 17.11 42.78
CA LYS A 94 -12.08 16.97 41.45
C LYS A 94 -11.04 17.08 40.34
N TYR A 95 -10.11 18.02 40.45
CA TYR A 95 -9.01 18.17 39.52
C TYR A 95 -8.12 16.92 39.52
N GLY A 96 -7.73 16.42 40.70
CA GLY A 96 -6.95 15.20 40.86
C GLY A 96 -7.62 13.98 40.20
N ARG A 97 -8.92 13.79 40.42
CA ARG A 97 -9.71 12.73 39.77
C ARG A 97 -9.70 12.86 38.24
N THR A 98 -9.90 14.07 37.73
CA THR A 98 -9.98 14.35 36.29
C THR A 98 -8.63 14.10 35.62
N VAL A 99 -7.54 14.57 36.21
CA VAL A 99 -6.17 14.34 35.71
C VAL A 99 -5.83 12.85 35.74
N GLY A 100 -6.23 12.11 36.79
CA GLY A 100 -6.05 10.67 36.87
C GLY A 100 -6.79 9.91 35.75
N GLN A 101 -8.03 10.30 35.46
CA GLN A 101 -8.82 9.75 34.36
C GLN A 101 -8.19 10.07 32.99
N LEU A 102 -7.77 11.32 32.78
CA LEU A 102 -7.10 11.74 31.54
C LEU A 102 -5.82 10.94 31.29
N ARG A 103 -4.96 10.79 32.30
CA ARG A 103 -3.72 9.99 32.20
C ARG A 103 -4.00 8.53 31.88
N THR A 104 -5.07 7.97 32.43
CA THR A 104 -5.46 6.58 32.17
C THR A 104 -5.98 6.41 30.74
N SER A 105 -6.84 7.33 30.31
CA SER A 105 -7.36 7.38 28.94
C SER A 105 -6.23 7.53 27.91
N GLU A 106 -5.29 8.44 28.15
CA GLU A 106 -4.14 8.66 27.28
C GLU A 106 -3.28 7.39 27.15
N LYS A 107 -3.00 6.70 28.26
CA LYS A 107 -2.26 5.43 28.23
C LYS A 107 -2.99 4.35 27.42
N ASN A 108 -4.31 4.25 27.57
CA ASN A 108 -5.11 3.28 26.85
C ASN A 108 -5.15 3.57 25.35
N LEU A 109 -5.35 4.83 24.96
CA LEU A 109 -5.32 5.26 23.56
C LEU A 109 -3.94 5.01 22.92
N ARG A 110 -2.84 5.29 23.64
CA ARG A 110 -1.48 4.96 23.16
C ARG A 110 -1.31 3.47 22.91
N LYS A 111 -1.80 2.60 23.82
CA LYS A 111 -1.74 1.15 23.63
C LYS A 111 -2.56 0.70 22.41
N GLN A 112 -3.79 1.19 22.27
CA GLN A 112 -4.64 0.88 21.12
C GLN A 112 -4.00 1.33 19.81
N LEU A 113 -3.39 2.51 19.76
CA LEU A 113 -2.70 3.01 18.58
C LEU A 113 -1.51 2.13 18.17
N ILE A 114 -0.73 1.66 19.15
CA ILE A 114 0.40 0.75 18.89
C ILE A 114 -0.11 -0.59 18.33
N GLU A 115 -1.14 -1.17 18.95
CA GLU A 115 -1.70 -2.44 18.49
C GLU A 115 -2.32 -2.33 17.10
N GLN A 116 -3.05 -1.24 16.84
CA GLN A 116 -3.63 -0.97 15.52
C GLN A 116 -2.55 -0.83 14.45
N LYS A 117 -1.46 -0.09 14.73
CA LYS A 117 -0.33 0.03 13.80
C LYS A 117 0.34 -1.30 13.53
N LYS A 118 0.52 -2.13 14.57
CA LYS A 118 1.11 -3.47 14.43
C LYS A 118 0.24 -4.37 13.56
N SER A 119 -1.06 -4.41 13.83
CA SER A 119 -2.04 -5.17 13.04
C SER A 119 -2.08 -4.71 11.59
N GLN A 120 -2.08 -3.39 11.35
CA GLN A 120 -2.05 -2.83 9.99
C GLN A 120 -0.79 -3.24 9.22
N MET A 121 0.40 -3.08 9.82
CA MET A 121 1.66 -3.49 9.17
C MET A 121 1.69 -4.99 8.85
N GLU A 122 1.10 -5.82 9.72
CA GLU A 122 1.02 -7.26 9.49
C GLU A 122 0.08 -7.61 8.33
N MET A 123 -1.07 -6.93 8.24
CA MET A 123 -2.00 -7.08 7.11
C MET A 123 -1.37 -6.63 5.80
N GLU A 124 -0.69 -5.48 5.78
CA GLU A 124 0.02 -4.97 4.60
C GLU A 124 1.10 -5.96 4.16
N ARG A 125 1.91 -6.48 5.10
CA ARG A 125 2.94 -7.49 4.78
C ARG A 125 2.35 -8.76 4.20
N ARG A 126 1.24 -9.28 4.76
CA ARG A 126 0.56 -10.47 4.22
C ARG A 126 0.02 -10.20 2.81
N HIS A 127 -0.61 -9.04 2.60
CA HIS A 127 -1.12 -8.65 1.29
C HIS A 127 -0.01 -8.58 0.23
N TYR A 128 1.15 -7.99 0.55
CA TYR A 128 2.28 -7.95 -0.36
C TYR A 128 2.88 -9.33 -0.64
N ALA A 129 2.95 -10.22 0.37
CA ALA A 129 3.41 -11.59 0.17
C ALA A 129 2.47 -12.35 -0.79
N GLU A 130 1.16 -12.27 -0.58
CA GLU A 130 0.18 -12.90 -1.48
C GLU A 130 0.24 -12.34 -2.91
N LEU A 131 0.49 -11.04 -3.07
CA LEU A 131 0.66 -10.43 -4.39
C LEU A 131 1.92 -10.92 -5.09
N LEU A 132 3.04 -11.02 -4.37
CA LEU A 132 4.30 -11.54 -4.89
C LEU A 132 4.16 -13.02 -5.30
N ASP A 133 3.52 -13.85 -4.47
CA ASP A 133 3.28 -15.26 -4.79
C ASP A 133 2.45 -15.41 -6.07
N LYS A 134 1.39 -14.60 -6.22
CA LYS A 134 0.58 -14.57 -7.45
C LYS A 134 1.41 -14.16 -8.66
N GLN A 135 2.26 -13.14 -8.53
CA GLN A 135 3.13 -12.70 -9.62
C GLN A 135 4.17 -13.76 -10.00
N CYS A 136 4.74 -14.46 -9.03
CA CYS A 136 5.67 -15.57 -9.27
C CYS A 136 4.99 -16.68 -10.09
N VAL A 137 3.78 -17.09 -9.70
CA VAL A 137 3.02 -18.12 -10.44
C VAL A 137 2.73 -17.69 -11.88
N GLU A 138 2.34 -16.43 -12.11
CA GLU A 138 2.09 -15.93 -13.47
C GLU A 138 3.38 -15.84 -14.30
N LEU A 139 4.51 -15.46 -13.69
CA LEU A 139 5.81 -15.44 -14.37
C LEU A 139 6.30 -16.84 -14.73
N GLU A 140 6.06 -17.84 -13.87
CA GLU A 140 6.38 -19.24 -14.17
C GLU A 140 5.58 -19.77 -15.36
N LYS A 141 4.27 -19.48 -15.40
CA LYS A 141 3.41 -19.80 -16.56
C LYS A 141 3.90 -19.12 -17.83
N GLU A 142 4.28 -17.85 -17.75
CA GLU A 142 4.80 -17.11 -18.90
C GLU A 142 6.14 -17.68 -19.39
N ARG A 143 7.01 -18.11 -18.48
CA ARG A 143 8.27 -18.78 -18.81
C ARG A 143 8.03 -20.11 -19.53
N GLU A 144 7.10 -20.93 -19.03
CA GLU A 144 6.68 -22.16 -19.71
C GLU A 144 6.11 -21.85 -21.09
N ARG A 145 5.26 -20.82 -21.21
CA ARG A 145 4.63 -20.40 -22.47
C ARG A 145 5.68 -20.02 -23.52
N ILE A 146 6.63 -19.16 -23.16
CA ILE A 146 7.70 -18.70 -24.07
C ILE A 146 8.54 -19.89 -24.55
N ALA A 147 8.97 -20.76 -23.64
CA ALA A 147 9.75 -21.95 -23.98
C ALA A 147 8.97 -22.90 -24.90
N THR A 148 7.68 -23.11 -24.62
CA THR A 148 6.79 -23.94 -25.45
C THR A 148 6.65 -23.38 -26.87
N VAL A 149 6.50 -22.06 -27.00
CA VAL A 149 6.43 -21.39 -28.31
C VAL A 149 7.75 -21.54 -29.07
N ALA A 150 8.89 -21.45 -28.41
CA ALA A 150 10.19 -21.66 -29.03
C ALA A 150 10.33 -23.07 -29.63
N ILE A 151 9.93 -24.11 -28.88
CA ILE A 151 9.91 -25.50 -29.36
C ILE A 151 8.95 -25.69 -30.53
N MET A 152 7.77 -25.09 -30.46
CA MET A 152 6.81 -25.15 -31.57
C MET A 152 7.34 -24.50 -32.85
N LYS A 153 8.10 -23.40 -32.74
CA LYS A 153 8.74 -22.76 -33.91
C LYS A 153 9.79 -23.68 -34.55
N GLU A 154 10.66 -24.29 -33.74
CA GLU A 154 11.68 -25.20 -34.28
C GLU A 154 11.03 -26.48 -34.86
N TYR A 155 10.00 -27.01 -34.20
CA TYR A 155 9.18 -28.10 -34.74
C TYR A 155 8.59 -27.76 -36.12
N LEU A 156 7.97 -26.58 -36.28
CA LEU A 156 7.37 -26.18 -37.55
C LEU A 156 8.42 -26.04 -38.66
N LYS A 157 9.61 -25.54 -38.33
CA LYS A 157 10.74 -25.46 -39.27
C LYS A 157 11.20 -26.84 -39.74
N ILE A 158 11.27 -27.83 -38.83
CA ILE A 158 11.56 -29.23 -39.16
C ILE A 158 10.48 -29.83 -40.07
N MET A 159 9.21 -29.63 -39.71
CA MET A 159 8.08 -30.15 -40.49
C MET A 159 7.92 -29.47 -41.85
N ASN A 160 8.37 -28.22 -42.01
CA ASN A 160 8.38 -27.59 -43.32
C ASN A 160 9.33 -28.32 -44.28
N THR A 161 10.50 -28.76 -43.81
CA THR A 161 11.43 -29.54 -44.62
C THR A 161 10.83 -30.90 -45.02
N SER A 162 10.04 -31.53 -44.15
CA SER A 162 9.33 -32.76 -44.52
C SER A 162 8.19 -32.52 -45.53
N TYR A 163 7.51 -31.38 -45.43
CA TYR A 163 6.54 -30.94 -46.42
C TYR A 163 7.18 -30.71 -47.79
N GLU A 164 8.34 -30.05 -47.84
CA GLU A 164 9.10 -29.81 -49.07
C GLU A 164 9.51 -31.13 -49.74
N ALA A 165 10.05 -32.09 -48.98
CA ALA A 165 10.37 -33.42 -49.48
C ALA A 165 9.15 -34.16 -50.06
N LYS A 166 8.00 -34.07 -49.38
CA LYS A 166 6.74 -34.62 -49.89
C LYS A 166 6.33 -33.99 -51.23
N VAL A 167 6.53 -32.68 -51.41
CA VAL A 167 6.23 -32.01 -52.69
C VAL A 167 7.12 -32.58 -53.79
N SER A 168 8.42 -32.71 -53.54
CA SER A 168 9.34 -33.33 -54.52
C SER A 168 8.96 -34.77 -54.85
N LEU A 169 8.58 -35.59 -53.87
CA LEU A 169 8.08 -36.95 -54.12
C LEU A 169 6.83 -36.98 -55.03
N LYS A 170 5.89 -36.04 -54.83
CA LYS A 170 4.71 -35.92 -55.70
C LYS A 170 5.07 -35.52 -57.12
N MET A 171 6.08 -34.66 -57.29
CA MET A 171 6.58 -34.29 -58.62
C MET A 171 7.31 -35.45 -59.29
N ILE A 172 8.13 -36.21 -58.55
CA ILE A 172 8.78 -37.44 -59.06
C ILE A 172 7.72 -38.43 -59.55
N LYS A 173 6.69 -38.71 -58.74
CA LYS A 173 5.54 -39.54 -59.15
C LYS A 173 4.96 -39.04 -60.48
N LEU A 174 4.64 -37.76 -60.57
CA LEU A 174 4.01 -37.17 -61.77
C LEU A 174 4.85 -37.45 -63.01
N TYR A 175 6.15 -37.13 -62.97
CA TYR A 175 7.03 -37.24 -64.13
C TYR A 175 7.42 -38.69 -64.46
N CYS A 176 7.43 -39.60 -63.49
CA CYS A 176 7.67 -41.03 -63.73
C CYS A 176 6.50 -41.74 -64.44
N LEU A 177 5.32 -41.12 -64.51
CA LEU A 177 4.12 -41.67 -65.16
C LEU A 177 3.89 -41.14 -66.58
N GLU A 178 4.57 -40.06 -66.99
CA GLU A 178 4.42 -39.45 -68.31
C GLU A 178 5.22 -40.19 -69.40
N ASP A 179 4.84 -39.97 -70.67
CA ASP A 179 5.57 -40.53 -71.81
C ASP A 179 7.00 -39.97 -71.86
N TRP A 180 7.96 -40.89 -72.01
CA TRP A 180 9.38 -40.61 -71.83
C TRP A 180 9.90 -39.51 -72.76
N SER A 181 10.37 -38.41 -72.17
CA SER A 181 11.06 -37.33 -72.87
C SER A 181 12.28 -36.83 -72.09
N GLU A 182 13.26 -36.26 -72.79
CA GLU A 182 14.48 -35.72 -72.16
C GLU A 182 14.15 -34.57 -71.17
N SER A 183 13.06 -33.84 -71.43
CA SER A 183 12.55 -32.80 -70.53
C SER A 183 12.07 -33.39 -69.20
N PHE A 184 11.40 -34.54 -69.19
CA PHE A 184 10.99 -35.21 -67.96
C PHE A 184 12.17 -35.78 -67.19
N LYS A 185 13.15 -36.38 -67.89
CA LYS A 185 14.38 -36.86 -67.26
C LYS A 185 15.09 -35.75 -66.49
N ALA A 186 15.21 -34.55 -67.08
CA ALA A 186 15.80 -33.39 -66.41
C ALA A 186 14.99 -32.94 -65.18
N LYS A 187 13.65 -32.93 -65.26
CA LYS A 187 12.78 -32.57 -64.13
C LYS A 187 12.86 -33.59 -62.98
N ILE A 188 12.89 -34.88 -63.28
CA ILE A 188 13.04 -35.93 -62.25
C ILE A 188 14.37 -35.77 -61.54
N LYS A 189 15.47 -35.55 -62.27
CA LYS A 189 16.79 -35.28 -61.67
C LYS A 189 16.76 -34.07 -60.74
N PHE A 190 16.17 -32.95 -61.18
CA PHE A 190 16.03 -31.77 -60.35
C PHE A 190 15.29 -32.05 -59.03
N GLU A 191 14.19 -32.81 -59.09
CA GLU A 191 13.44 -33.17 -57.88
C GLU A 191 14.18 -34.19 -56.99
N LEU A 192 15.00 -35.06 -57.57
CA LEU A 192 15.87 -35.97 -56.82
C LEU A 192 16.98 -35.22 -56.07
N ASP A 193 17.57 -34.20 -56.70
CA ASP A 193 18.56 -33.32 -56.05
C ASP A 193 17.91 -32.56 -54.89
N ASN A 194 16.71 -31.99 -55.10
CA ASN A 194 15.93 -31.34 -54.04
C ASN A 194 15.61 -32.31 -52.90
N LEU A 195 15.10 -33.50 -53.22
CA LEU A 195 14.73 -34.51 -52.23
C LEU A 195 15.95 -34.92 -51.37
N SER A 196 17.11 -35.11 -52.00
CA SER A 196 18.36 -35.40 -51.31
C SER A 196 18.76 -34.26 -50.37
N ALA A 197 18.70 -33.01 -50.84
CA ALA A 197 18.99 -31.83 -50.02
C ALA A 197 18.01 -31.67 -48.84
N PHE A 198 16.71 -31.90 -49.04
CA PHE A 198 15.72 -31.86 -47.97
C PHE A 198 15.95 -32.97 -46.94
N ARG A 199 16.34 -34.17 -47.37
CA ARG A 199 16.66 -35.27 -46.47
C ARG A 199 17.87 -34.95 -45.59
N GLU A 200 18.94 -34.41 -46.18
CA GLU A 200 20.13 -33.99 -45.42
C GLU A 200 19.80 -32.86 -44.43
N LYS A 201 19.07 -31.84 -44.89
CA LYS A 201 18.61 -30.74 -44.03
C LYS A 201 17.74 -31.24 -42.88
N PHE A 202 16.82 -32.17 -43.14
CA PHE A 202 15.99 -32.78 -42.09
C PHE A 202 16.83 -33.54 -41.08
N ARG A 203 17.79 -34.36 -41.54
CA ARG A 203 18.71 -35.10 -40.67
C ARG A 203 19.49 -34.17 -39.74
N ASP A 204 20.07 -33.10 -40.29
CA ASP A 204 20.82 -32.11 -39.51
C ASP A 204 19.93 -31.42 -38.46
N GLN A 205 18.68 -31.09 -38.82
CA GLN A 205 17.74 -30.50 -37.87
C GLN A 205 17.29 -31.50 -36.80
N PHE A 206 17.04 -32.76 -37.18
CA PHE A 206 16.68 -33.84 -36.28
C PHE A 206 17.77 -34.07 -35.22
N GLU A 207 19.04 -34.14 -35.64
CA GLU A 207 20.18 -34.33 -34.74
C GLU A 207 20.38 -33.19 -33.76
N ARG A 208 20.05 -31.95 -34.15
CA ARG A 208 20.14 -30.75 -33.30
C ARG A 208 18.95 -30.56 -32.39
N PHE A 209 17.79 -31.12 -32.73
CA PHE A 209 16.55 -30.93 -31.98
C PHE A 209 16.67 -31.34 -30.49
N PRO A 210 17.31 -32.46 -30.11
CA PRO A 210 17.54 -32.80 -28.71
C PRO A 210 18.30 -31.73 -27.93
N GLN A 211 19.31 -31.09 -28.53
CA GLN A 211 20.07 -30.01 -27.89
C GLN A 211 19.17 -28.78 -27.70
N PHE A 212 18.37 -28.43 -28.71
CA PHE A 212 17.40 -27.34 -28.58
C PHE A 212 16.40 -27.56 -27.44
N LEU A 213 15.96 -28.81 -27.22
CA LEU A 213 15.09 -29.16 -26.10
C LEU A 213 15.76 -28.97 -24.73
N LEU A 214 17.08 -29.15 -24.64
CA LEU A 214 17.84 -28.90 -23.40
C LEU A 214 17.95 -27.40 -23.09
N ASP A 215 17.98 -26.57 -24.11
CA ASP A 215 18.04 -25.11 -23.98
C ASP A 215 16.69 -24.51 -23.54
N GLU A 216 15.59 -25.26 -23.72
CA GLU A 216 14.21 -24.86 -23.35
C GLU A 216 13.60 -25.77 -22.26
N PRO A 217 14.21 -25.88 -21.06
CA PRO A 217 13.84 -26.88 -20.04
C PRO A 217 12.47 -26.65 -19.40
N ASN A 218 11.89 -25.47 -19.61
CA ASN A 218 10.62 -25.06 -18.99
C ASN A 218 9.42 -25.28 -19.89
N ALA A 219 9.63 -25.75 -21.12
CA ALA A 219 8.53 -25.95 -22.04
C ALA A 219 7.56 -27.03 -21.56
N ASN A 220 6.32 -26.92 -22.02
CA ASN A 220 5.29 -27.88 -21.71
C ASN A 220 5.68 -29.28 -22.18
N ARG A 221 5.78 -30.21 -21.24
CA ARG A 221 6.25 -31.57 -21.51
C ARG A 221 5.38 -32.32 -22.53
N ASN A 222 4.06 -32.13 -22.49
CA ASN A 222 3.16 -32.81 -23.43
C ASN A 222 3.39 -32.32 -24.86
N THR A 223 3.58 -31.01 -25.03
CA THR A 223 3.94 -30.42 -26.32
C THR A 223 5.29 -30.95 -26.81
N VAL A 224 6.30 -31.01 -25.93
CA VAL A 224 7.64 -31.56 -26.26
C VAL A 224 7.56 -33.01 -26.72
N ASP A 225 6.86 -33.85 -25.95
CA ASP A 225 6.71 -35.28 -26.24
C ASP A 225 5.95 -35.49 -27.55
N ALA A 226 4.92 -34.68 -27.82
CA ALA A 226 4.19 -34.71 -29.09
C ALA A 226 5.07 -34.30 -30.28
N CYS A 227 5.81 -33.19 -30.17
CA CYS A 227 6.73 -32.74 -31.22
C CYS A 227 7.80 -33.80 -31.53
N ARG A 228 8.40 -34.39 -30.49
CA ARG A 228 9.39 -35.47 -30.63
C ARG A 228 8.79 -36.69 -31.32
N GLY A 229 7.57 -37.09 -30.95
CA GLY A 229 6.87 -38.22 -31.57
C GLY A 229 6.65 -38.01 -33.06
N PHE A 230 6.13 -36.86 -33.47
CA PHE A 230 5.90 -36.56 -34.89
C PHE A 230 7.19 -36.46 -35.70
N ILE A 231 8.21 -35.79 -35.16
CA ILE A 231 9.53 -35.69 -35.81
C ILE A 231 10.14 -37.09 -36.00
N SER A 232 9.99 -37.99 -35.03
CA SER A 232 10.49 -39.36 -35.14
C SER A 232 9.78 -40.15 -36.25
N LEU A 233 8.46 -40.02 -36.39
CA LEU A 233 7.72 -40.65 -37.49
C LEU A 233 8.20 -40.15 -38.86
N VAL A 234 8.46 -38.85 -38.99
CA VAL A 234 9.02 -38.30 -40.24
C VAL A 234 10.40 -38.87 -40.51
N LYS A 235 11.25 -38.98 -39.48
CA LYS A 235 12.57 -39.58 -39.60
C LYS A 235 12.47 -41.01 -40.13
N ASP A 236 11.58 -41.82 -39.58
CA ASP A 236 11.41 -43.21 -40.00
C ASP A 236 11.01 -43.30 -41.49
N THR A 237 10.15 -42.40 -41.98
CA THR A 237 9.80 -42.32 -43.41
C THR A 237 10.97 -41.81 -44.28
N MET A 238 11.74 -40.82 -43.80
CA MET A 238 12.88 -40.24 -44.53
C MET A 238 14.10 -41.17 -44.62
N ASP A 239 14.24 -42.09 -43.67
CA ASP A 239 15.29 -43.10 -43.65
C ASP A 239 14.82 -44.47 -44.18
N HIS A 240 13.58 -44.57 -44.65
CA HIS A 240 13.04 -45.80 -45.21
C HIS A 240 13.85 -46.27 -46.43
N GLU A 241 14.04 -47.58 -46.60
CA GLU A 241 14.83 -48.16 -47.70
C GLU A 241 14.31 -47.70 -49.08
N THR A 242 13.00 -47.57 -49.23
CA THR A 242 12.35 -47.04 -50.44
C THR A 242 12.81 -45.62 -50.76
N MET A 243 12.94 -44.75 -49.76
CA MET A 243 13.44 -43.37 -49.95
C MET A 243 14.89 -43.40 -50.44
N LEU A 244 15.72 -44.25 -49.84
CA LEU A 244 17.11 -44.44 -50.27
C LEU A 244 17.19 -45.01 -51.69
N GLY A 245 16.30 -45.93 -52.05
CA GLY A 245 16.19 -46.48 -53.40
C GLY A 245 15.84 -45.41 -54.43
N ILE A 246 14.88 -44.53 -54.14
CA ILE A 246 14.54 -43.40 -55.01
C ILE A 246 15.74 -42.46 -55.19
N CYS A 247 16.41 -42.05 -54.11
CA CYS A 247 17.56 -41.14 -54.22
C CYS A 247 18.80 -41.79 -54.87
N GLY A 248 19.04 -43.09 -54.64
CA GLY A 248 20.28 -43.77 -55.04
C GLY A 248 20.21 -44.56 -56.34
N VAL A 249 19.05 -45.15 -56.67
CA VAL A 249 18.91 -46.13 -57.77
C VAL A 249 18.13 -45.53 -58.95
N LEU A 250 17.12 -44.69 -58.70
CA LEU A 250 16.36 -44.04 -59.78
C LEU A 250 17.25 -43.25 -60.74
N PRO A 251 18.29 -42.49 -60.32
CA PRO A 251 19.19 -41.82 -61.25
C PRO A 251 19.81 -42.76 -62.30
N ALA A 252 20.26 -43.95 -61.89
CA ALA A 252 20.82 -44.94 -62.81
C ALA A 252 19.74 -45.52 -63.74
N ALA A 253 18.55 -45.83 -63.21
CA ALA A 253 17.44 -46.30 -64.02
C ALA A 253 16.99 -45.26 -65.08
N LEU A 254 17.14 -43.96 -64.79
CA LEU A 254 16.91 -42.88 -65.75
C LEU A 254 17.97 -42.80 -66.85
N GLU A 255 19.23 -43.11 -66.54
CA GLU A 255 20.30 -43.19 -67.54
C GLU A 255 20.14 -44.39 -68.47
N ASP A 256 19.81 -45.54 -67.89
CA ASP A 256 19.63 -46.80 -68.63
C ASP A 256 18.30 -46.85 -69.41
N GLY A 257 17.40 -45.89 -69.20
CA GLY A 257 16.09 -45.83 -69.84
C GLY A 257 15.16 -46.97 -69.42
N ASN A 258 15.34 -47.53 -68.22
CA ASN A 258 14.57 -48.67 -67.73
C ASN A 258 13.17 -48.25 -67.28
N GLN A 259 12.23 -48.17 -68.24
CA GLN A 259 10.86 -47.71 -68.02
C GLN A 259 10.11 -48.45 -66.91
N SER A 260 10.31 -49.76 -66.78
CA SER A 260 9.64 -50.56 -65.76
C SER A 260 10.11 -50.15 -64.36
N ALA A 261 11.42 -49.95 -64.18
CA ALA A 261 11.99 -49.50 -62.91
C ALA A 261 11.53 -48.07 -62.58
N ILE A 262 11.55 -47.16 -63.56
CA ILE A 262 11.14 -45.77 -63.38
C ILE A 262 9.67 -45.67 -62.92
N LYS A 263 8.77 -46.42 -63.55
CA LYS A 263 7.35 -46.48 -63.15
C LYS A 263 7.16 -47.06 -61.75
N SER A 264 7.94 -48.10 -61.40
CA SER A 264 7.93 -48.67 -60.05
C SER A 264 8.33 -47.65 -59.00
N PHE A 265 9.43 -46.92 -59.22
CA PHE A 265 9.85 -45.85 -58.32
C PHE A 265 8.86 -44.68 -58.25
N GLY A 266 8.12 -44.40 -59.33
CA GLY A 266 7.02 -43.45 -59.30
C GLY A 266 5.89 -43.86 -58.34
N ALA A 267 5.55 -45.15 -58.30
CA ALA A 267 4.58 -45.69 -57.35
C ALA A 267 5.10 -45.66 -55.91
N ASP A 268 6.37 -46.01 -55.70
CA ASP A 268 7.05 -45.91 -54.41
C ASP A 268 7.07 -44.47 -53.87
N ALA A 269 7.31 -43.49 -54.75
CA ALA A 269 7.26 -42.07 -54.38
C ALA A 269 5.85 -41.63 -53.94
N GLU A 270 4.80 -42.19 -54.53
CA GLU A 270 3.42 -41.96 -54.10
C GLU A 270 3.13 -42.53 -52.70
N VAL A 271 3.63 -43.73 -52.42
CA VAL A 271 3.48 -44.36 -51.09
C VAL A 271 4.12 -43.49 -50.03
N LEU A 272 5.39 -43.10 -50.22
CA LEU A 272 6.11 -42.24 -49.27
C LEU A 272 5.45 -40.85 -49.13
N ALA A 273 4.99 -40.25 -50.24
CA ALA A 273 4.28 -38.97 -50.18
C ALA A 273 2.96 -39.07 -49.38
N SER A 274 2.29 -40.23 -49.46
CA SER A 274 1.07 -40.52 -48.72
C SER A 274 1.36 -40.79 -47.24
N GLU A 275 2.44 -41.52 -46.91
CA GLU A 275 2.91 -41.70 -45.54
C GLU A 275 3.23 -40.36 -44.87
N LEU A 276 4.02 -39.50 -45.53
CA LEU A 276 4.31 -38.15 -45.04
C LEU A 276 3.05 -37.28 -44.91
N SER A 277 2.01 -37.52 -45.73
CA SER A 277 0.72 -36.83 -45.60
C SER A 277 -0.11 -37.33 -44.42
N ASN A 278 0.04 -38.62 -44.09
CA ASN A 278 -0.69 -39.29 -43.01
C ASN A 278 -0.07 -39.04 -41.63
N ILE A 279 1.18 -38.57 -41.58
CA ILE A 279 1.76 -37.94 -40.39
C ILE A 279 0.99 -36.63 -40.14
N LYS A 280 -0.20 -36.77 -39.56
CA LYS A 280 -1.15 -35.69 -39.36
C LYS A 280 -0.55 -34.72 -38.35
N ASN A 281 -0.03 -33.60 -38.87
CA ASN A 281 0.42 -32.45 -38.08
C ASN A 281 -0.60 -32.17 -36.98
N GLY A 282 -0.15 -32.34 -35.73
CA GLY A 282 -0.97 -32.46 -34.54
C GLY A 282 -2.24 -31.62 -34.53
N SER A 283 -3.37 -32.24 -34.90
CA SER A 283 -4.70 -31.71 -34.59
C SER A 283 -4.85 -31.52 -33.08
N LYS A 284 -4.09 -32.29 -32.29
CA LYS A 284 -3.91 -32.16 -30.84
C LYS A 284 -3.09 -30.92 -30.46
N LEU A 285 -2.00 -30.62 -31.18
CA LEU A 285 -1.18 -29.42 -30.99
C LEU A 285 -1.90 -28.13 -31.39
N GLN A 286 -2.80 -28.17 -32.38
CA GLN A 286 -3.62 -27.01 -32.77
C GLN A 286 -4.68 -26.62 -31.74
N ILE A 287 -5.14 -27.56 -30.90
CA ILE A 287 -6.08 -27.27 -29.80
C ILE A 287 -5.35 -26.48 -28.70
N GLU A 288 -4.16 -26.92 -28.30
CA GLU A 288 -3.27 -26.16 -27.39
C GLU A 288 -2.87 -24.80 -28.01
N ASN A 289 -2.75 -24.71 -29.34
CA ASN A 289 -2.41 -23.48 -30.07
C ASN A 289 -3.58 -22.48 -30.18
N LYS A 290 -4.83 -22.95 -30.11
CA LYS A 290 -6.02 -22.08 -30.05
C LYS A 290 -6.07 -21.32 -28.73
N ASP A 291 -5.70 -22.00 -27.65
CA ASP A 291 -5.55 -21.40 -26.32
C ASP A 291 -4.37 -20.40 -26.29
N LEU A 292 -3.28 -20.68 -27.02
CA LEU A 292 -2.15 -19.74 -27.21
C LEU A 292 -2.50 -18.47 -28.01
N LYS A 293 -3.44 -18.54 -28.97
CA LYS A 293 -3.93 -17.36 -29.72
C LYS A 293 -4.80 -16.44 -28.88
N GLU A 294 -5.56 -16.96 -27.91
CA GLU A 294 -6.35 -16.16 -26.97
C GLU A 294 -5.48 -15.52 -25.86
N LEU A 295 -4.22 -15.95 -25.72
CA LEU A 295 -3.29 -15.51 -24.67
C LEU A 295 -2.13 -14.63 -25.18
N THR A 296 -2.25 -14.03 -26.37
CA THR A 296 -1.27 -13.05 -26.86
C THR A 296 -1.59 -11.66 -26.33
N ALA A 297 -0.67 -11.05 -25.58
CA ALA A 297 -0.71 -9.61 -25.33
C ALA A 297 -0.69 -8.87 -26.69
N PRO A 298 -1.45 -7.76 -26.85
CA PRO A 298 -1.70 -7.12 -28.14
C PRO A 298 -0.43 -6.85 -28.98
N SER A 299 0.71 -6.59 -28.33
CA SER A 299 1.98 -6.26 -28.97
C SER A 299 2.71 -7.42 -29.66
N THR A 300 2.36 -8.68 -29.38
CA THR A 300 2.96 -9.86 -30.06
C THR A 300 2.02 -10.49 -31.10
N GLN A 301 0.78 -10.01 -31.15
CA GLN A 301 -0.24 -10.48 -32.09
C GLN A 301 0.06 -10.02 -33.51
N GLU A 302 0.61 -8.81 -33.69
CA GLU A 302 1.00 -8.28 -35.01
C GLU A 302 2.09 -9.14 -35.67
N VAL A 303 3.15 -9.49 -34.93
CA VAL A 303 4.27 -10.30 -35.47
C VAL A 303 3.84 -11.73 -35.82
N PHE A 304 2.97 -12.34 -35.02
CA PHE A 304 2.50 -13.71 -35.27
C PHE A 304 1.43 -13.78 -36.37
N ILE A 305 0.55 -12.77 -36.45
CA ILE A 305 -0.40 -12.62 -37.55
C ILE A 305 0.33 -12.32 -38.85
N ASP A 306 1.40 -11.51 -38.84
CA ASP A 306 2.18 -11.22 -40.03
C ASP A 306 2.94 -12.45 -40.52
N PHE A 307 3.56 -13.24 -39.64
CA PHE A 307 4.18 -14.53 -40.01
C PHE A 307 3.16 -15.52 -40.60
N LEU A 308 1.97 -15.63 -40.00
CA LEU A 308 0.89 -16.48 -40.52
C LEU A 308 0.33 -15.95 -41.84
N LYS A 309 0.16 -14.63 -41.99
CA LYS A 309 -0.28 -14.00 -43.24
C LYS A 309 0.76 -14.18 -44.33
N GLU A 310 2.04 -14.06 -44.04
CA GLU A 310 3.13 -14.19 -45.00
C GLU A 310 3.22 -15.63 -45.53
N SER A 311 3.05 -16.63 -44.65
CA SER A 311 2.93 -18.04 -45.06
C SER A 311 1.64 -18.36 -45.86
N LEU A 312 0.52 -17.71 -45.54
CA LEU A 312 -0.75 -17.82 -46.28
C LEU A 312 -0.75 -17.03 -47.60
N PHE A 313 0.06 -15.97 -47.68
CA PHE A 313 0.19 -15.13 -48.86
C PHE A 313 1.10 -15.81 -49.90
N GLN A 314 2.16 -16.49 -49.47
CA GLN A 314 2.97 -17.31 -50.37
C GLN A 314 2.16 -18.46 -50.99
N THR A 315 1.30 -19.13 -50.22
CA THR A 315 0.42 -20.18 -50.76
C THR A 315 -0.61 -19.64 -51.76
N LYS A 316 -1.20 -18.47 -51.51
CA LYS A 316 -2.14 -17.84 -52.48
C LYS A 316 -1.45 -17.31 -53.73
N THR A 317 -0.24 -16.76 -53.60
CA THR A 317 0.51 -16.20 -54.73
C THR A 317 1.00 -17.31 -55.67
N VAL A 318 1.45 -18.44 -55.11
CA VAL A 318 1.82 -19.64 -55.89
C VAL A 318 0.59 -20.23 -56.60
N ILE A 319 -0.57 -20.32 -55.93
CA ILE A 319 -1.81 -20.78 -56.58
C ILE A 319 -2.25 -19.82 -57.69
N LEU A 320 -2.16 -18.50 -57.49
CA LEU A 320 -2.52 -17.51 -58.50
C LEU A 320 -1.58 -17.57 -59.72
N LEU A 321 -0.27 -17.74 -59.50
CA LEU A 321 0.72 -17.91 -60.56
C LEU A 321 0.52 -19.22 -61.34
N ILE A 322 0.13 -20.30 -60.66
CA ILE A 322 -0.24 -21.57 -61.32
C ILE A 322 -1.49 -21.38 -62.18
N ILE A 323 -2.53 -20.70 -61.68
CA ILE A 323 -3.75 -20.42 -62.45
C ILE A 323 -3.46 -19.52 -63.66
N ILE A 324 -2.66 -18.48 -63.50
CA ILE A 324 -2.27 -17.57 -64.60
C ILE A 324 -1.42 -18.32 -65.64
N ALA A 325 -0.47 -19.15 -65.22
CA ALA A 325 0.31 -19.99 -66.12
C ALA A 325 -0.59 -21.00 -66.88
N TRP A 326 -1.58 -21.57 -66.20
CA TRP A 326 -2.54 -22.49 -66.82
C TRP A 326 -3.43 -21.80 -67.87
N ILE A 327 -3.94 -20.59 -67.56
CA ILE A 327 -4.73 -19.78 -68.51
C ILE A 327 -3.88 -19.35 -69.72
N LEU A 328 -2.63 -18.94 -69.51
CA LEU A 328 -1.73 -18.52 -70.60
C LEU A 328 -1.28 -19.70 -71.50
N CYS A 329 -1.23 -20.92 -70.96
CA CYS A 329 -0.87 -22.12 -71.71
C CYS A 329 -2.07 -22.76 -72.43
N PHE A 330 -3.30 -22.57 -71.97
CA PHE A 330 -4.49 -23.23 -72.54
C PHE A 330 -5.50 -22.29 -73.23
N CYS A 331 -5.32 -20.97 -73.16
CA CYS A 331 -6.16 -20.01 -73.89
C CYS A 331 -5.47 -19.35 -75.10
N ARG A 332 -4.56 -20.06 -75.77
CA ARG A 332 -3.98 -19.62 -77.04
C ARG A 332 -4.27 -20.59 -78.17
#